data_AF-A0A562I492-F1
#
_entry.id   AF-A0A562I492-F1
#
_cell.length_a   1.000
_cell.length_b   1.000
_cell.length_c   1.000
_cell.angle_alpha   90.00
_cell.angle_beta   90.00
_cell.angle_gamma   90.00
#
_symmetry.space_group_name_H-M   'P 1'
#
loop_
_entity.id
_entity.type
_entity.pdbx_description
1 polymer ?
#
loop_
_entity_poly.entity_id
_entity_poly.type
_entity_poly.pdbx_seq_one_letter_code
_entity_poly.pdbx_strand_id
1 'polypeptide(L)'
;MLVIHGAWLPGAGLAVWAEDSALPPRAPRRPGRAPRERPHPFAADRATLAAALAAGPPAARAGSVLLRLPTRAGSPADSPELVRTAVDEPVRGPVTLAGWRAPALRYAPGDALALLRAAGDLAGVCGATLRHLADVAEFAADLVHRGRVLPGVAPAEAPAPTAFRPTSRRLPTG
;
A
#
# COMPACT_ATOMS: atom_id res chain seq x y z
N MET A 1 0.47 -14.11 -11.32
CA MET A 1 1.78 -13.44 -11.07
C MET A 1 1.51 -12.27 -10.16
N LEU A 2 2.33 -12.07 -9.13
CA LEU A 2 2.17 -10.95 -8.21
C LEU A 2 2.97 -9.73 -8.67
N VAL A 3 2.35 -8.55 -8.63
CA VAL A 3 3.02 -7.25 -8.70
C VAL A 3 2.96 -6.64 -7.31
N ILE A 4 4.12 -6.43 -6.70
CA ILE A 4 4.26 -5.96 -5.31
C ILE A 4 4.51 -4.45 -5.33
N HIS A 5 3.66 -3.72 -4.63
CA HIS A 5 3.72 -2.26 -4.54
C HIS A 5 4.00 -1.81 -3.11
N GLY A 6 4.66 -0.65 -2.99
CA GLY A 6 4.96 -0.03 -1.72
C GLY A 6 4.60 1.45 -1.71
N ALA A 7 4.19 1.96 -0.55
CA ALA A 7 4.05 3.38 -0.29
C ALA A 7 4.50 3.69 1.14
N TRP A 8 5.30 4.75 1.28
CA TRP A 8 5.67 5.26 2.60
C TRP A 8 4.52 6.09 3.18
N LEU A 9 4.10 5.75 4.39
CA LEU A 9 3.07 6.45 5.14
C LEU A 9 3.72 7.30 6.23
N PRO A 10 3.56 8.64 6.20
CA PRO A 10 4.10 9.53 7.22
C PRO A 10 3.72 9.07 8.63
N GLY A 11 4.71 9.02 9.53
CA GLY A 11 4.53 8.59 10.92
C GLY A 11 4.24 7.10 11.13
N ALA A 12 4.16 6.27 10.08
CA ALA A 12 3.83 4.85 10.20
C ALA A 12 4.86 3.90 9.55
N GLY A 13 5.57 4.34 8.52
CA GLY A 13 6.54 3.52 7.78
C GLY A 13 5.97 2.98 6.47
N LEU A 14 6.46 1.83 6.02
CA LEU A 14 6.13 1.29 4.70
C LEU A 14 4.85 0.45 4.75
N ALA A 15 3.91 0.71 3.83
CA ALA A 15 2.80 -0.18 3.54
C ALA A 15 3.04 -0.89 2.21
N VAL A 16 2.92 -2.22 2.22
CA VAL A 16 3.11 -3.09 1.06
C VAL A 16 1.80 -3.80 0.74
N TRP A 17 1.44 -3.85 -0.53
CA TRP A 17 0.32 -4.64 -1.05
C TRP A 17 0.74 -5.31 -2.35
N ALA A 18 -0.06 -6.24 -2.85
CA ALA A 18 0.20 -6.86 -4.15
C ALA A 18 -1.06 -6.95 -5.00
N GLU A 19 -0.87 -6.85 -6.31
CA GLU A 19 -1.87 -7.21 -7.33
C GLU A 19 -1.57 -8.61 -7.87
N ASP A 20 -2.59 -9.45 -8.06
CA ASP A 20 -2.44 -10.79 -8.64
C ASP A 20 -3.08 -10.84 -10.03
N SER A 21 -2.27 -11.16 -11.04
CA SER A 21 -2.71 -11.31 -12.43
C SER A 21 -3.63 -12.51 -12.66
N ALA A 22 -3.70 -13.47 -11.72
CA ALA A 22 -4.64 -14.59 -11.78
C ALA A 22 -6.07 -14.19 -11.39
N LEU A 23 -6.27 -13.04 -10.75
CA LEU A 23 -7.60 -12.55 -10.39
C LEU A 23 -8.34 -11.97 -11.62
N PRO A 24 -9.69 -11.98 -11.61
CA PRO A 24 -10.47 -11.47 -12.72
C PRO A 24 -10.09 -10.04 -13.10
N PRO A 25 -10.01 -9.70 -14.40
CA PRO A 25 -9.49 -8.42 -14.88
C PRO A 25 -10.43 -7.24 -14.64
N ARG A 26 -11.62 -7.49 -14.05
CA ARG A 26 -12.64 -6.46 -13.82
C ARG A 26 -13.24 -6.61 -12.44
N ALA A 27 -13.50 -5.47 -11.81
CA ALA A 27 -14.31 -5.43 -10.61
C ALA A 27 -15.72 -6.01 -10.88
N PRO A 28 -16.28 -6.82 -9.96
CA PRO A 28 -17.64 -7.30 -10.07
C PRO A 28 -18.63 -6.13 -10.22
N ARG A 29 -19.52 -6.21 -11.21
CA ARG A 29 -20.61 -5.24 -11.36
C ARG A 29 -21.58 -5.41 -10.19
N ARG A 30 -21.92 -4.31 -9.53
CA ARG A 30 -22.94 -4.28 -8.47
C ARG A 30 -24.04 -3.30 -8.87
N PRO A 31 -25.33 -3.68 -8.77
CA PRO A 31 -26.42 -2.75 -8.97
C PRO A 31 -26.40 -1.66 -7.88
N GLY A 32 -26.77 -0.43 -8.25
CA GLY A 32 -26.87 0.70 -7.33
C GLY A 32 -25.63 1.61 -7.28
N ARG A 33 -25.66 2.58 -6.35
CA ARG A 33 -24.60 3.58 -6.19
C ARG A 33 -23.31 2.92 -5.69
N ALA A 34 -22.20 3.18 -6.37
CA ALA A 34 -20.89 2.71 -5.93
C ALA A 34 -20.54 3.29 -4.54
N PRO A 35 -20.06 2.47 -3.60
CA PRO A 35 -19.59 2.96 -2.31
C PRO A 35 -18.33 3.81 -2.48
N ARG A 36 -18.07 4.70 -1.51
CA ARG A 36 -16.91 5.60 -1.50
C ARG A 36 -15.58 4.85 -1.46
N GLU A 37 -15.56 3.69 -0.80
CA GLU A 37 -14.41 2.81 -0.73
C GLU A 37 -14.83 1.41 -1.19
N ARG A 38 -14.07 0.82 -2.10
CA ARG A 38 -14.35 -0.47 -2.73
C ARG A 38 -13.19 -1.43 -2.51
N PRO A 39 -13.44 -2.74 -2.31
CA PRO A 39 -12.35 -3.72 -2.33
C PRO A 39 -11.61 -3.66 -3.67
N HIS A 40 -10.29 -3.61 -3.63
CA HIS A 40 -9.45 -3.64 -4.83
C HIS A 40 -9.58 -5.01 -5.50
N PRO A 41 -10.08 -5.11 -6.74
CA PRO A 41 -10.46 -6.38 -7.36
C PRO A 41 -9.27 -7.27 -7.69
N PHE A 42 -8.10 -6.67 -7.87
CA PHE A 42 -6.86 -7.39 -8.21
C PHE A 42 -5.98 -7.62 -7.00
N ALA A 43 -6.38 -7.17 -5.80
CA ALA A 43 -5.49 -7.28 -4.67
C ALA A 43 -5.38 -8.73 -4.17
N ALA A 44 -4.15 -9.20 -4.05
CA ALA A 44 -3.84 -10.46 -3.41
C ALA A 44 -4.30 -10.43 -1.94
N ASP A 45 -4.66 -11.59 -1.41
CA ASP A 45 -4.95 -11.73 0.01
C ASP A 45 -3.66 -11.61 0.86
N ARG A 46 -3.84 -11.51 2.18
CA ARG A 46 -2.73 -11.31 3.11
C ARG A 46 -1.78 -12.48 3.21
N ALA A 47 -2.27 -13.72 3.11
CA ALA A 47 -1.44 -14.91 3.22
C ALA A 47 -0.56 -15.05 1.99
N THR A 48 -1.14 -14.83 0.81
CA THR A 48 -0.43 -14.77 -0.47
C THR A 48 0.65 -13.67 -0.46
N LEU A 49 0.31 -12.48 0.03
CA LEU A 49 1.28 -11.39 0.20
C LEU A 49 2.39 -11.74 1.20
N ALA A 50 2.06 -12.32 2.36
CA ALA A 50 3.06 -12.69 3.36
C ALA A 50 4.05 -13.73 2.82
N ALA A 51 3.56 -14.73 2.07
CA ALA A 51 4.40 -15.72 1.42
C ALA A 51 5.33 -15.09 0.37
N ALA A 52 4.83 -14.11 -0.39
CA ALA A 52 5.62 -13.39 -1.39
C ALA A 52 6.78 -12.58 -0.78
N LEU A 53 6.63 -12.13 0.47
CA LEU A 53 7.60 -11.30 1.19
C LEU A 53 8.52 -12.08 2.13
N ALA A 54 8.49 -13.43 2.10
CA ALA A 54 9.19 -14.28 3.05
C ALA A 54 10.73 -14.16 3.02
N ALA A 55 11.32 -13.62 1.94
CA ALA A 55 12.74 -13.31 1.87
C ALA A 55 13.14 -12.08 2.72
N GLY A 56 12.17 -11.23 3.07
CA GLY A 56 12.36 -10.06 3.92
C GLY A 56 12.05 -10.33 5.40
N PRO A 57 12.14 -9.29 6.25
CA PRO A 57 11.72 -9.41 7.65
C PRO A 57 10.22 -9.67 7.76
N PRO A 58 9.75 -10.24 8.89
CA PRO A 58 8.32 -10.34 9.15
C PRO A 58 7.68 -8.96 9.22
N ALA A 59 6.47 -8.82 8.68
CA ALA A 59 5.73 -7.56 8.77
C ALA A 59 5.34 -7.25 10.22
N ALA A 60 5.46 -5.97 10.60
CA ALA A 60 5.09 -5.52 11.94
C ALA A 60 3.57 -5.57 12.18
N ARG A 61 2.75 -5.33 11.15
CA ARG A 61 1.28 -5.31 11.31
C ARG A 61 0.52 -5.60 10.01
N ALA A 62 -0.49 -6.46 10.11
CA ALA A 62 -1.50 -6.62 9.06
C ALA A 62 -2.50 -5.46 9.04
N GLY A 63 -2.90 -5.02 7.86
CA GLY A 63 -3.84 -3.91 7.69
C GLY A 63 -4.45 -3.82 6.31
N SER A 64 -4.81 -2.60 5.93
CA SER A 64 -5.20 -2.24 4.57
C SER A 64 -4.66 -0.86 4.21
N VAL A 65 -4.61 -0.57 2.91
CA VAL A 65 -4.31 0.74 2.34
C VAL A 65 -5.48 1.19 1.47
N LEU A 66 -5.80 2.49 1.52
CA LEU A 66 -6.79 3.11 0.63
C LEU A 66 -6.03 3.83 -0.49
N LEU A 67 -6.20 3.35 -1.71
CA LEU A 67 -5.58 3.86 -2.92
C LEU A 67 -6.58 4.72 -3.68
N ARG A 68 -6.14 5.88 -4.17
CA ARG A 68 -6.92 6.69 -5.11
C ARG A 68 -6.42 6.39 -6.52
N LEU A 69 -7.15 5.55 -7.25
CA LEU A 69 -6.70 5.04 -8.54
C LEU A 69 -7.55 5.57 -9.70
N PRO A 70 -6.93 5.80 -10.88
CA PRO A 70 -7.65 5.93 -12.14
C PRO A 70 -8.62 4.76 -12.32
N THR A 71 -9.88 5.07 -12.56
CA THR A 71 -10.98 4.11 -12.58
C THR A 71 -11.80 4.31 -13.85
N ARG A 72 -12.04 3.22 -14.56
CA ARG A 72 -12.79 3.20 -15.82
C ARG A 72 -13.86 2.14 -15.75
N ALA A 73 -15.10 2.52 -16.10
CA ALA A 73 -16.29 1.65 -16.00
C ALA A 73 -16.42 0.92 -14.65
N GLY A 74 -16.00 1.57 -13.56
CA GLY A 74 -16.08 1.02 -12.21
C GLY A 74 -15.02 -0.04 -11.86
N SER A 75 -13.94 -0.16 -12.63
CA SER A 75 -12.76 -0.98 -12.33
C SER A 75 -11.50 -0.08 -12.29
N PRO A 76 -10.53 -0.31 -11.38
CA PRO A 76 -9.28 0.43 -11.42
C PRO A 76 -8.50 0.06 -12.69
N ALA A 77 -7.70 0.99 -13.20
CA ALA A 77 -6.71 0.68 -14.22
C ALA A 77 -5.68 -0.31 -13.64
N ASP A 78 -5.26 -1.26 -14.46
CA ASP A 78 -4.21 -2.21 -14.08
C ASP A 78 -2.86 -1.50 -13.92
N SER A 79 -2.02 -2.03 -13.04
CA SER A 79 -0.62 -1.63 -13.03
C SER A 79 0.06 -2.02 -14.35
N PRO A 80 0.99 -1.20 -14.89
CA PRO A 80 1.63 -1.49 -16.16
C PRO A 80 2.49 -2.76 -16.12
N GLU A 81 3.00 -3.15 -14.95
CA GLU A 81 3.71 -4.40 -14.74
C GLU A 81 2.78 -5.63 -14.66
N LEU A 82 1.46 -5.42 -14.55
CA LEU A 82 0.48 -6.50 -14.44
C LEU A 82 0.17 -7.07 -15.82
N VAL A 83 1.05 -7.95 -16.31
CA VAL A 83 0.84 -8.66 -17.58
C VAL A 83 -0.22 -9.74 -17.41
N ARG A 84 -1.33 -9.62 -18.14
CA ARG A 84 -2.37 -10.65 -18.25
C ARG A 84 -2.29 -11.35 -19.59
N THR A 85 -2.55 -12.65 -19.59
CA THR A 85 -2.52 -13.51 -20.79
C THR A 85 -3.79 -13.42 -21.63
N ALA A 86 -4.91 -12.98 -21.05
CA ALA A 86 -6.16 -12.76 -21.76
C ALA A 86 -6.24 -11.32 -22.30
N VAL A 87 -6.55 -11.18 -23.59
CA VAL A 87 -6.82 -9.87 -24.21
C VAL A 87 -8.25 -9.46 -23.89
N ASP A 88 -8.39 -8.55 -22.92
CA ASP A 88 -9.68 -7.97 -22.56
C ASP A 88 -10.09 -6.90 -23.59
N GLU A 89 -11.37 -6.87 -23.97
CA GLU A 89 -11.87 -5.82 -24.85
C GLU A 89 -11.64 -4.43 -24.24
N PRO A 90 -11.12 -3.47 -25.03
CA PRO A 90 -10.84 -2.13 -24.54
C PRO A 90 -12.13 -1.44 -24.08
N VAL A 91 -12.18 -1.13 -22.79
CA VAL A 91 -13.33 -0.46 -22.20
C VAL A 91 -13.29 1.03 -22.58
N ARG A 92 -14.39 1.55 -23.13
CA ARG A 92 -14.55 2.98 -23.45
C ARG A 92 -15.24 3.73 -22.30
N GLY A 93 -15.02 5.06 -22.25
CA GLY A 93 -15.63 5.94 -21.25
C GLY A 93 -14.63 6.84 -20.52
N PRO A 94 -15.12 7.74 -19.65
CA PRO A 94 -14.28 8.65 -18.89
C PRO A 94 -13.47 7.90 -17.82
N VAL A 95 -12.27 8.40 -17.54
CA VAL A 95 -11.48 7.98 -16.38
C VAL A 95 -11.79 8.93 -15.23
N THR A 96 -12.14 8.37 -14.07
CA THR A 96 -12.35 9.13 -12.83
C THR A 96 -11.44 8.59 -11.73
N LEU A 97 -11.20 9.37 -10.68
CA LEU A 97 -10.51 8.87 -9.50
C LEU A 97 -11.50 8.25 -8.52
N ALA A 98 -11.24 7.03 -8.05
CA ALA A 98 -12.03 6.37 -7.03
C ALA A 98 -11.15 5.72 -5.94
N GLY A 99 -11.74 5.51 -4.77
CA GLY A 99 -11.08 4.88 -3.62
C GLY A 99 -11.16 3.36 -3.66
N TRP A 100 -10.00 2.70 -3.63
CA TRP A 100 -9.85 1.25 -3.65
C TRP A 100 -9.04 0.77 -2.46
N ARG A 101 -9.60 -0.15 -1.68
CA ARG A 101 -8.99 -0.68 -0.47
C ARG A 101 -8.34 -2.04 -0.75
N ALA A 102 -7.03 -2.12 -0.55
CA ALA A 102 -6.25 -3.35 -0.71
C ALA A 102 -5.79 -3.87 0.66
N PRO A 103 -5.78 -5.19 0.90
CA PRO A 103 -5.04 -5.78 2.01
C PRO A 103 -3.56 -5.36 1.94
N ALA A 104 -2.98 -5.07 3.10
CA ALA A 104 -1.61 -4.60 3.17
C ALA A 104 -0.88 -5.16 4.40
N LEU A 105 0.44 -5.27 4.29
CA LEU A 105 1.37 -5.49 5.40
C LEU A 105 2.16 -4.21 5.66
N ARG A 106 2.33 -3.86 6.94
CA ARG A 106 2.99 -2.63 7.38
C ARG A 106 4.29 -2.95 8.07
N TYR A 107 5.32 -2.17 7.76
CA TYR A 107 6.67 -2.29 8.27
C TYR A 107 7.07 -1.01 8.97
N ALA A 108 7.61 -1.14 10.18
CA ALA A 108 8.28 -0.04 10.84
C ALA A 108 9.51 0.39 10.01
N PRO A 109 10.01 1.63 10.16
CA PRO A 109 11.09 2.14 9.32
C PRO A 109 12.34 1.24 9.24
N GLY A 110 12.74 0.60 10.34
CA GLY A 110 13.87 -0.33 10.36
C GLY A 110 13.65 -1.58 9.51
N ASP A 111 12.52 -2.26 9.72
CA ASP A 111 12.15 -3.45 8.94
C ASP A 111 11.88 -3.10 7.47
N ALA A 112 11.36 -1.91 7.20
CA ALA A 112 11.14 -1.42 5.84
C ALA A 112 12.45 -1.32 5.06
N LEU A 113 13.53 -0.82 5.67
CA LEU A 113 14.84 -0.77 5.03
C LEU A 113 15.36 -2.17 4.67
N ALA A 114 15.24 -3.13 5.60
CA ALA A 114 15.65 -4.51 5.35
C ALA A 114 14.82 -5.16 4.23
N LEU A 115 13.50 -4.94 4.20
CA LEU A 115 12.64 -5.42 3.12
C LEU A 115 13.02 -4.81 1.76
N LEU A 116 13.26 -3.50 1.70
CA LEU A 116 13.59 -2.79 0.46
C LEU A 116 14.93 -3.25 -0.12
N ARG A 117 15.91 -3.59 0.73
CA ARG A 117 17.18 -4.19 0.28
C ARG A 117 17.04 -5.60 -0.26
N ALA A 118 16.03 -6.35 0.22
CA ALA A 118 15.69 -7.68 -0.27
C ALA A 118 14.69 -7.65 -1.45
N ALA A 119 14.41 -6.48 -2.05
CA ALA A 119 13.38 -6.32 -3.09
C ALA A 119 13.62 -7.23 -4.31
N GLY A 120 14.88 -7.51 -4.65
CA GLY A 120 15.25 -8.41 -5.75
C GLY A 120 14.97 -9.89 -5.48
N ASP A 121 14.81 -10.27 -4.21
CA ASP A 121 14.61 -11.66 -3.77
C ASP A 121 13.14 -11.97 -3.43
N LEU A 122 12.24 -10.98 -3.57
CA LEU A 122 10.81 -11.17 -3.31
C LEU A 122 10.19 -12.08 -4.38
N ALA A 123 9.23 -12.92 -3.97
CA ALA A 123 8.51 -13.78 -4.91
C ALA A 123 7.37 -13.00 -5.60
N GLY A 124 7.76 -12.15 -6.55
CA GLY A 124 6.87 -11.31 -7.36
C GLY A 124 7.63 -10.21 -8.10
N VAL A 125 6.95 -9.50 -8.99
CA VAL A 125 7.54 -8.35 -9.69
C VAL A 125 7.37 -7.11 -8.81
N CYS A 126 8.47 -6.42 -8.49
CA CYS A 126 8.35 -5.12 -7.84
C CYS A 126 7.74 -4.09 -8.81
N GLY A 127 6.60 -3.51 -8.45
CA GLY A 127 6.00 -2.40 -9.17
C GLY A 127 6.86 -1.14 -9.08
N ALA A 128 6.61 -0.16 -9.96
CA ALA A 128 7.39 1.08 -10.06
C ALA A 128 7.61 1.79 -8.70
N THR A 129 6.59 1.88 -7.85
CA THR A 129 6.72 2.57 -6.56
C THR A 129 7.62 1.84 -5.58
N LEU A 130 7.58 0.50 -5.54
CA LEU A 130 8.44 -0.28 -4.65
C LEU A 130 9.89 -0.26 -5.12
N ARG A 131 10.11 -0.37 -6.44
CA ARG A 131 11.45 -0.23 -7.05
C ARG A 131 12.07 1.13 -6.72
N HIS A 132 11.31 2.20 -6.92
CA HIS A 132 11.77 3.54 -6.56
C HIS A 132 12.14 3.67 -5.08
N LEU A 133 11.36 3.08 -4.17
CA LEU A 133 11.68 3.08 -2.74
C LEU A 133 12.94 2.25 -2.43
N ALA A 134 13.18 1.16 -3.16
CA ALA A 134 14.41 0.38 -3.04
C ALA A 134 15.63 1.20 -3.49
N ASP A 135 15.53 1.90 -4.63
CA ASP A 135 16.58 2.80 -5.13
C ASP A 135 16.89 3.92 -4.11
N VAL A 136 15.85 4.50 -3.51
CA VAL A 136 16.00 5.52 -2.45
C VAL A 136 16.68 4.93 -1.21
N ALA A 137 16.35 3.70 -0.83
CA ALA A 137 16.96 3.01 0.31
C ALA A 137 18.44 2.69 0.07
N GLU A 138 18.81 2.29 -1.14
CA GLU A 138 20.20 2.09 -1.56
C GLU A 138 20.97 3.41 -1.55
N PHE A 139 20.40 4.47 -2.13
CA PHE A 139 21.00 5.80 -2.10
C PHE A 139 21.22 6.32 -0.67
N ALA A 140 20.24 6.15 0.22
CA ALA A 140 20.39 6.52 1.62
C ALA A 140 21.51 5.72 2.32
N ALA A 141 21.65 4.44 1.99
CA ALA A 141 22.73 3.60 2.50
C ALA A 141 24.12 4.09 2.02
N ASP A 142 24.24 4.45 0.74
CA ASP A 142 25.48 5.00 0.16
C ASP A 142 25.87 6.32 0.82
N LEU A 143 24.91 7.21 1.09
CA LEU A 143 25.17 8.46 1.83
C LEU A 143 25.75 8.20 3.23
N VAL A 144 25.17 7.25 3.97
CA VAL A 144 25.67 6.87 5.30
C VAL A 144 27.06 6.26 5.19
N HIS A 145 27.27 5.34 4.25
CA HIS A 145 28.56 4.66 4.05
C HIS A 145 29.68 5.65 3.72
N ARG A 146 29.40 6.69 2.94
CA ARG A 146 30.36 7.75 2.59
C ARG A 146 30.50 8.85 3.64
N GLY A 147 29.85 8.73 4.80
CA GLY A 147 29.87 9.75 5.85
C GLY A 147 29.25 11.08 5.42
N ARG A 148 28.28 11.05 4.48
CA ARG A 148 27.58 12.24 3.96
C ARG A 148 26.29 12.55 4.74
N VAL A 149 26.18 12.03 5.96
CA VAL A 149 25.05 12.26 6.87
C VAL A 149 25.60 12.79 8.19
N LEU A 150 25.08 13.93 8.64
CA LEU A 150 25.34 14.49 9.96
C LEU A 150 24.17 14.10 10.88
N PRO A 151 24.40 13.35 11.96
CA PRO A 151 23.36 13.06 12.95
C PRO A 151 22.84 14.36 13.57
N GLY A 152 21.54 14.61 13.42
CA GLY A 152 20.85 15.71 14.12
C GLY A 152 20.01 15.15 15.26
N VAL A 153 19.95 15.87 16.38
CA VAL A 153 19.01 15.56 17.46
C VAL A 153 17.71 16.28 17.15
N ALA A 154 16.65 15.53 16.85
CA ALA A 154 15.30 16.07 16.78
C ALA A 154 14.64 15.99 18.17
N PRO A 155 13.88 17.02 18.61
CA PRO A 155 13.03 16.87 19.78
C PRO A 155 12.04 15.72 19.54
N ALA A 156 11.80 14.91 20.56
CA ALA A 156 10.80 13.86 20.48
C ALA A 156 9.44 14.49 20.10
N GLU A 157 8.80 13.95 19.08
CA GLU A 157 7.48 14.42 18.65
C GLU A 157 6.50 14.18 19.82
N ALA A 158 5.94 15.26 20.35
CA ALA A 158 4.98 15.16 21.44
C ALA A 158 3.80 14.31 20.94
N PRO A 159 3.32 13.33 21.74
CA PRO A 159 2.15 12.57 21.33
C PRO A 159 1.00 13.53 21.02
N ALA A 160 0.33 13.32 19.88
CA ALA A 160 -0.81 14.13 19.48
C ALA A 160 -1.78 14.23 20.67
N PRO A 161 -2.23 15.44 21.06
CA PRO A 161 -3.12 15.59 22.20
C PRO A 161 -4.33 14.71 21.97
N THR A 162 -4.54 13.74 22.86
CA THR A 162 -5.73 12.92 22.88
C THR A 162 -6.92 13.86 23.00
N ALA A 163 -7.71 13.96 21.93
CA ALA A 163 -8.88 14.81 21.91
C ALA A 163 -9.82 14.36 23.04
N PHE A 164 -9.90 15.19 24.09
CA PHE A 164 -10.86 15.05 25.17
C PHE A 164 -12.26 14.99 24.55
N ARG A 165 -12.95 13.85 24.69
CA ARG A 165 -14.37 13.72 24.37
C ARG A 165 -15.18 14.14 25.60
N PRO A 166 -15.86 15.30 25.61
CA PRO A 166 -16.82 15.57 26.67
C PRO A 166 -17.98 14.60 26.54
N THR A 167 -18.14 13.70 27.51
CA THR A 167 -19.39 12.96 27.68
C THR A 167 -20.40 13.93 28.31
N SER A 168 -21.38 14.38 27.53
CA SER A 168 -22.53 15.10 28.08
C SER A 168 -23.33 14.14 28.96
N ARG A 169 -23.12 14.21 30.28
CA ARG A 169 -24.05 13.60 31.24
C ARG A 169 -25.28 14.51 31.29
N ARG A 170 -26.37 14.10 30.66
CA ARG A 170 -27.67 14.75 30.88
C ARG A 170 -28.07 14.50 32.33
N LEU A 171 -28.24 15.57 33.10
CA LEU A 171 -28.94 15.51 34.37
C LEU A 171 -30.43 15.22 34.08
N PRO A 172 -31.08 14.32 34.81
CA PRO A 172 -32.53 14.17 34.71
C PRO A 172 -33.19 15.41 35.31
N THR A 173 -34.05 16.06 34.52
CA THR A 173 -35.09 16.97 35.00
C THR A 173 -36.31 16.14 35.38
N GLY A 174 -36.75 16.25 36.64
CA GLY A 174 -37.94 15.58 37.17
C GLY A 174 -37.72 15.11 38.59
#